data_AF-A0A7J8EQU5-F1
#
_entry.id   AF-A0A7J8EQU5-F1
#
_cell.length_a   1.000
_cell.length_b   1.000
_cell.length_c   1.000
_cell.angle_alpha   90.00
_cell.angle_beta   90.00
_cell.angle_gamma   90.00
#
_symmetry.space_group_name_H-M   'P 1'
#
loop_
_entity.id
_entity.type
_entity.pdbx_description
1 polymer ?
#
loop_
_entity_poly.entity_id
_entity_poly.type
_entity_poly.pdbx_seq_one_letter_code
_entity_poly.pdbx_strand_id
1 'polypeptide(L)'
;MEGWQLLLALWTVPPIWAGDKLLNVCMKAKHHKQEPGPEDQLYEECVPWKDNACCTANTSWAAHLDVALLYNFSLAHCGLMMPACQRHFIQAVCFRECSPNLGPWIQQVAPGGPGERISDAPLCREDCEQWWADCQTSYTCKSNWHGGWDWSRGSGMPISPTRT
;
A
#
# COMPACT_ATOMS: atom_id res chain seq x y z
N MET A 1 -21.61 -54.37 36.50
CA MET A 1 -21.99 -54.36 35.07
C MET A 1 -22.39 -52.94 34.73
N GLU A 2 -21.38 -52.17 34.34
CA GLU A 2 -21.50 -50.79 33.85
C GLU A 2 -22.13 -50.80 32.46
N GLY A 3 -23.12 -49.93 32.22
CA GLY A 3 -23.93 -49.92 31.02
C GLY A 3 -24.26 -48.51 30.57
N TRP A 4 -23.23 -47.80 30.11
CA TRP A 4 -23.21 -46.87 28.98
C TRP A 4 -24.50 -46.09 28.62
N GLN A 5 -24.58 -44.80 28.97
CA GLN A 5 -25.21 -43.77 28.13
C GLN A 5 -24.55 -42.40 28.36
N LEU A 6 -23.41 -42.17 27.69
CA LEU A 6 -22.83 -40.84 27.50
C LEU A 6 -22.49 -40.68 26.03
N LEU A 7 -23.43 -40.20 25.20
CA LEU A 7 -23.19 -39.53 23.91
C LEU A 7 -24.50 -38.78 23.63
N LEU A 8 -24.54 -37.45 23.57
CA LEU A 8 -24.16 -36.65 22.40
C LEU A 8 -23.84 -35.21 22.85
N ALA A 9 -22.57 -34.90 23.08
CA ALA A 9 -22.11 -33.53 22.90
C ALA A 9 -21.74 -33.40 21.42
N LEU A 10 -22.71 -33.04 20.56
CA LEU A 10 -22.36 -32.50 19.25
C LEU A 10 -21.60 -31.21 19.52
N TRP A 11 -20.29 -31.26 19.31
CA TRP A 11 -19.47 -30.08 19.21
C TRP A 11 -20.02 -29.28 18.01
N THR A 12 -20.80 -28.24 18.27
CA THR A 12 -20.86 -27.11 17.33
C THR A 12 -19.52 -26.43 17.46
N VAL A 13 -18.51 -26.95 16.76
CA VAL A 13 -17.33 -26.17 16.43
C VAL A 13 -17.90 -24.96 15.69
N PRO A 14 -17.82 -23.74 16.24
CA PRO A 14 -18.18 -22.58 15.46
C PRO A 14 -17.32 -22.66 14.18
N PRO A 15 -17.89 -22.42 12.98
CA PRO A 15 -17.11 -22.47 11.77
C PRO A 15 -15.87 -21.62 12.03
N ILE A 16 -14.69 -22.25 11.96
CA ILE A 16 -13.42 -21.54 11.97
C ILE A 16 -13.60 -20.55 10.83
N TRP A 17 -13.81 -19.28 11.16
CA TRP A 17 -13.72 -18.23 10.17
C TRP A 17 -12.30 -18.37 9.64
N ALA A 18 -12.18 -18.83 8.40
CA ALA A 18 -10.96 -18.68 7.65
C ALA A 18 -10.77 -17.18 7.40
N GLY A 19 -10.37 -16.44 8.44
CA GLY A 19 -9.41 -15.38 8.26
C GLY A 19 -8.10 -16.02 7.79
N ASP A 20 -7.12 -15.20 7.43
CA ASP A 20 -5.72 -15.65 7.36
C ASP A 20 -5.25 -16.23 6.02
N LYS A 21 -5.88 -15.89 4.89
CA LYS A 21 -5.15 -16.00 3.63
C LYS A 21 -4.12 -14.86 3.58
N LEU A 22 -2.87 -15.18 3.95
CA LEU A 22 -1.75 -14.22 3.92
C LEU A 22 -1.05 -14.18 2.56
N LEU A 23 -1.28 -15.16 1.71
CA LEU A 23 -0.62 -15.30 0.42
C LEU A 23 -1.60 -15.03 -0.71
N ASN A 24 -1.14 -14.30 -1.72
CA ASN A 24 -1.92 -13.97 -2.91
C ASN A 24 -3.26 -13.31 -2.55
N VAL A 25 -3.17 -12.16 -1.89
CA VAL A 25 -4.30 -11.35 -1.41
C VAL A 25 -4.08 -9.87 -1.67
N CYS A 26 -5.17 -9.14 -1.82
CA CYS A 26 -5.17 -7.68 -1.92
C CYS A 26 -5.66 -7.08 -0.61
N MET A 27 -5.01 -6.01 -0.16
CA MET A 27 -5.51 -5.27 0.99
C MET A 27 -6.81 -4.54 0.66
N LYS A 28 -7.68 -4.39 1.65
CA LYS A 28 -8.88 -3.57 1.55
C LYS A 28 -8.52 -2.10 1.67
N ALA A 29 -8.17 -1.49 0.55
CA ALA A 29 -7.94 -0.05 0.45
C ALA A 29 -8.59 0.53 -0.82
N LYS A 30 -8.59 1.87 -0.92
CA LYS A 30 -9.39 2.64 -1.89
C LYS A 30 -9.22 2.21 -3.36
N HIS A 31 -8.01 1.84 -3.76
CA HIS A 31 -7.65 1.59 -5.17
C HIS A 31 -7.31 0.13 -5.46
N HIS A 32 -7.53 -0.75 -4.49
CA HIS A 32 -7.26 -2.18 -4.59
C HIS A 32 -8.45 -2.92 -5.18
N LYS A 33 -8.16 -3.90 -6.04
CA LYS A 33 -9.10 -4.95 -6.41
C LYS A 33 -9.43 -5.82 -5.20
N GLN A 34 -10.55 -6.53 -5.28
CA GLN A 34 -10.94 -7.49 -4.24
C GLN A 34 -10.00 -8.69 -4.18
N GLU A 35 -9.55 -9.17 -5.34
CA GLU A 35 -8.64 -10.31 -5.46
C GLU A 35 -7.56 -10.04 -6.53
N PRO A 36 -6.38 -10.66 -6.42
CA PRO A 36 -5.35 -10.57 -7.44
C PRO A 36 -5.80 -11.17 -8.78
N GLY A 37 -5.29 -10.61 -9.88
CA GLY A 37 -5.48 -11.17 -11.21
C GLY A 37 -4.69 -10.42 -12.27
N PRO A 38 -4.65 -10.94 -13.51
CA PRO A 38 -3.88 -10.34 -14.59
C PRO A 38 -4.40 -8.95 -14.99
N GLU A 39 -3.48 -8.08 -15.37
CA GLU A 39 -3.66 -6.71 -15.85
C GLU A 39 -2.64 -6.42 -16.97
N ASP A 40 -3.02 -6.66 -18.22
CA ASP A 40 -2.07 -6.58 -19.36
C ASP A 40 -1.59 -5.16 -19.68
N GLN A 41 -2.22 -4.14 -19.08
CA GLN A 41 -2.02 -2.73 -19.40
C GLN A 41 -1.46 -1.93 -18.22
N LEU A 42 -0.68 -2.55 -17.34
CA LEU A 42 0.04 -1.82 -16.30
C LEU A 42 1.11 -0.91 -16.90
N TYR A 43 1.25 0.28 -16.32
CA TYR A 43 2.15 1.32 -16.81
C TYR A 43 3.58 1.19 -16.26
N GLU A 44 4.59 1.41 -17.10
CA GLU A 44 6.03 1.54 -16.77
C GLU A 44 6.51 0.77 -15.53
N GLU A 45 6.76 1.45 -14.40
CA GLU A 45 7.27 0.85 -13.16
C GLU A 45 6.34 -0.21 -12.56
N CYS A 46 5.04 -0.20 -12.90
CA CYS A 46 4.04 -1.16 -12.45
C CYS A 46 3.94 -2.42 -13.34
N VAL A 47 4.58 -2.45 -14.52
CA VAL A 47 4.58 -3.64 -15.43
C VAL A 47 4.97 -4.95 -14.75
N PRO A 48 5.90 -5.01 -13.77
CA PRO A 48 6.29 -6.27 -13.13
C PRO A 48 5.13 -7.07 -12.52
N TRP A 49 3.99 -6.45 -12.20
CA TRP A 49 2.83 -7.13 -11.62
C TRP A 49 1.77 -7.59 -12.64
N LYS A 50 1.98 -7.38 -13.94
CA LYS A 50 0.94 -7.58 -14.97
C LYS A 50 0.28 -8.97 -14.97
N ASP A 51 1.01 -10.03 -14.62
CA ASP A 51 0.47 -11.39 -14.68
C ASP A 51 -0.41 -11.70 -13.46
N ASN A 52 -0.25 -10.94 -12.36
CA ASN A 52 -1.00 -11.11 -11.12
C ASN A 52 -0.89 -9.85 -10.23
N ALA A 53 -1.82 -8.91 -10.38
CA ALA A 53 -1.84 -7.62 -9.69
C ALA A 53 -3.08 -7.41 -8.83
N CYS A 54 -2.93 -6.58 -7.80
CA CYS A 54 -4.01 -6.02 -6.97
C CYS A 54 -4.48 -4.62 -7.41
N CYS A 55 -3.78 -3.98 -8.34
CA CYS A 55 -4.15 -2.70 -8.90
C CYS A 55 -4.84 -2.88 -10.27
N THR A 56 -5.33 -1.79 -10.85
CA THR A 56 -5.86 -1.75 -12.23
C THR A 56 -4.91 -0.98 -13.14
N ALA A 57 -5.07 -1.11 -14.45
CA ALA A 57 -4.40 -0.23 -15.43
C ALA A 57 -4.56 1.26 -15.08
N ASN A 58 -5.77 1.70 -14.69
CA ASN A 58 -6.03 3.09 -14.31
C ASN A 58 -5.28 3.51 -13.03
N THR A 59 -5.20 2.63 -12.03
CA THR A 59 -4.40 2.87 -10.82
C THR A 59 -2.92 3.02 -11.18
N SER A 60 -2.40 2.16 -12.04
CA SER A 60 -1.00 2.23 -12.47
C SER A 60 -0.70 3.51 -13.27
N TRP A 61 -1.57 3.90 -14.20
CA TRP A 61 -1.46 5.15 -14.94
C TRP A 61 -1.50 6.37 -14.02
N ALA A 62 -2.43 6.39 -13.06
CA ALA A 62 -2.55 7.46 -12.08
C ALA A 62 -1.30 7.61 -11.20
N ALA A 63 -0.57 6.52 -10.91
CA ALA A 63 0.70 6.58 -10.18
C ALA A 63 1.81 7.37 -10.92
N HIS A 64 1.76 7.43 -12.26
CA HIS A 64 2.81 8.03 -13.09
C HIS A 64 2.51 9.47 -13.55
N LEU A 65 1.23 9.88 -13.60
CA LEU A 65 0.85 11.26 -13.94
C LEU A 65 1.24 12.25 -12.84
N ASP A 66 0.80 11.96 -11.62
CA ASP A 66 1.24 12.55 -10.35
C ASP A 66 0.63 11.66 -9.26
N VAL A 67 1.42 11.26 -8.26
CA VAL A 67 0.94 10.57 -7.05
C VAL A 67 -0.27 11.30 -6.43
N ALA A 68 -0.44 12.58 -6.76
CA ALA A 68 -1.63 13.38 -6.50
C ALA A 68 -2.96 12.75 -6.93
N LEU A 69 -3.04 12.00 -8.03
CA LEU A 69 -4.31 11.39 -8.44
C LEU A 69 -4.75 10.26 -7.49
N LEU A 70 -3.79 9.52 -6.91
CA LEU A 70 -4.09 8.44 -5.99
C LEU A 70 -4.27 8.96 -4.55
N TYR A 71 -3.43 9.90 -4.14
CA TYR A 71 -3.26 10.30 -2.74
C TYR A 71 -3.49 11.78 -2.46
N ASN A 72 -3.82 12.57 -3.47
CA ASN A 72 -3.90 14.03 -3.37
C ASN A 72 -2.60 14.67 -2.86
N PHE A 73 -1.44 14.07 -3.19
CA PHE A 73 -0.11 14.45 -2.74
C PHE A 73 0.85 14.67 -3.92
N SER A 74 1.42 15.87 -4.05
CA SER A 74 2.48 16.12 -5.04
C SER A 74 3.88 15.82 -4.49
N LEU A 75 4.67 15.09 -5.28
CA LEU A 75 6.09 14.88 -5.01
C LEU A 75 6.90 16.19 -5.12
N ALA A 76 6.35 17.25 -5.73
CA ALA A 76 7.01 18.53 -5.92
C ALA A 76 6.76 19.56 -4.79
N HIS A 77 6.37 19.11 -3.60
CA HIS A 77 5.99 19.96 -2.45
C HIS A 77 7.11 20.86 -1.91
N CYS A 78 8.37 20.58 -2.25
CA CYS A 78 9.53 21.38 -1.86
C CYS A 78 10.45 21.73 -3.05
N GLY A 79 9.89 21.78 -4.27
CA GLY A 79 10.59 21.98 -5.53
C GLY A 79 10.45 20.78 -6.47
N LEU A 80 10.99 20.86 -7.69
CA LEU A 80 10.96 19.72 -8.62
C LEU A 80 11.81 18.57 -8.05
N MET A 81 11.22 17.38 -7.98
CA MET A 81 11.92 16.15 -7.59
C MET A 81 12.75 15.64 -8.76
N MET A 82 13.96 15.14 -8.48
CA MET A 82 14.81 14.58 -9.52
C MET A 82 14.21 13.28 -10.08
N PRO A 83 14.33 12.99 -11.40
CA PRO A 83 13.69 11.82 -12.00
C PRO A 83 14.08 10.48 -11.37
N ALA A 84 15.35 10.31 -10.98
CA ALA A 84 15.81 9.10 -10.31
C ALA A 84 15.12 8.89 -8.94
N CYS A 85 15.01 9.96 -8.15
CA CYS A 85 14.27 9.93 -6.89
C CYS A 85 12.77 9.67 -7.09
N GLN A 86 12.15 10.36 -8.06
CA GLN A 86 10.73 10.20 -8.38
C GLN A 86 10.39 8.75 -8.79
N ARG A 87 11.26 8.11 -9.57
CA ARG A 87 11.08 6.71 -9.97
C ARG A 87 10.91 5.78 -8.78
N HIS A 88 11.70 5.95 -7.71
CA HIS A 88 11.56 5.13 -6.50
C HIS A 88 10.21 5.34 -5.80
N PHE A 89 9.70 6.57 -5.74
CA PHE A 89 8.36 6.83 -5.21
C PHE A 89 7.27 6.16 -6.04
N ILE A 90 7.39 6.18 -7.38
CA ILE A 90 6.45 5.48 -8.26
C ILE A 90 6.54 3.96 -8.06
N GLN A 91 7.75 3.39 -7.97
CA GLN A 91 7.95 1.97 -7.68
C GLN A 91 7.35 1.56 -6.33
N ALA A 92 7.52 2.38 -5.29
CA ALA A 92 6.93 2.14 -3.98
C ALA A 92 5.39 2.17 -4.02
N VAL A 93 4.80 3.09 -4.80
CA VAL A 93 3.36 3.14 -5.07
C VAL A 93 2.91 1.89 -5.81
N CYS A 94 3.57 1.50 -6.91
CA CYS A 94 3.27 0.28 -7.65
C CYS A 94 3.36 -0.96 -6.76
N PHE A 95 4.40 -1.07 -5.93
CA PHE A 95 4.56 -2.17 -4.97
C PHE A 95 3.39 -2.23 -3.99
N ARG A 96 2.97 -1.09 -3.43
CA ARG A 96 1.87 -1.00 -2.47
C ARG A 96 0.50 -1.26 -3.11
N GLU A 97 0.25 -0.75 -4.32
CA GLU A 97 -1.03 -0.89 -5.01
C GLU A 97 -1.19 -2.26 -5.68
N CYS A 98 -0.13 -2.78 -6.29
CA CYS A 98 -0.21 -3.91 -7.20
C CYS A 98 0.23 -5.24 -6.58
N SER A 99 1.09 -5.26 -5.56
CA SER A 99 1.63 -6.52 -5.03
C SER A 99 0.56 -7.38 -4.33
N PRO A 100 0.34 -8.63 -4.76
CA PRO A 100 -0.52 -9.57 -4.06
C PRO A 100 0.20 -10.34 -2.95
N ASN A 101 1.47 -9.98 -2.68
CA ASN A 101 2.35 -10.71 -1.76
C ASN A 101 2.57 -9.98 -0.43
N LEU A 102 1.81 -8.91 -0.18
CA LEU A 102 1.95 -8.08 1.02
C LEU A 102 1.14 -8.57 2.23
N GLY A 103 0.39 -9.67 2.08
CA GLY A 103 -0.54 -10.16 3.10
C GLY A 103 0.00 -10.29 4.53
N PRO A 104 1.24 -10.79 4.78
CA PRO A 104 1.80 -10.87 6.13
C PRO A 104 1.96 -9.52 6.85
N TRP A 105 1.98 -8.42 6.10
CA TRP A 105 2.21 -7.06 6.61
C TRP A 105 0.95 -6.18 6.54
N ILE A 106 -0.18 -6.75 6.16
CA ILE A 106 -1.47 -6.08 6.18
C ILE A 106 -1.96 -5.95 7.63
N GLN A 107 -2.30 -4.74 8.04
CA GLN A 107 -2.87 -4.42 9.35
C GLN A 107 -4.11 -3.57 9.19
N GLN A 108 -5.10 -3.74 10.07
CA GLN A 108 -6.24 -2.84 10.14
C GLN A 108 -5.77 -1.45 10.59
N VAL A 109 -6.30 -0.39 9.95
CA VAL A 109 -5.94 1.00 10.29
C VAL A 109 -6.45 1.38 11.68
N ALA A 110 -7.64 0.89 12.05
CA ALA A 110 -8.22 1.03 13.38
C ALA A 110 -8.97 -0.25 13.78
N PRO A 111 -9.02 -0.61 15.07
CA PRO A 111 -9.83 -1.74 15.53
C PRO A 111 -11.30 -1.56 15.13
N GLY A 112 -11.81 -2.45 14.28
CA GLY A 112 -13.19 -2.39 13.77
C GLY A 112 -13.47 -1.25 12.77
N GLY A 113 -12.45 -0.49 12.36
CA GLY A 113 -12.58 0.57 11.36
C GLY A 113 -12.48 0.03 9.92
N PRO A 114 -13.01 0.76 8.93
CA PRO A 114 -12.85 0.39 7.53
C PRO A 114 -11.40 0.67 7.07
N GLY A 115 -10.78 -0.33 6.46
CA GLY A 115 -9.56 -0.14 5.68
C GLY A 115 -8.30 -0.74 6.31
N GLU A 116 -7.45 -1.22 5.42
CA GLU A 116 -6.20 -1.89 5.74
C GLU A 116 -5.01 -1.05 5.26
N ARG A 117 -3.87 -1.22 5.94
CA ARG A 117 -2.58 -0.61 5.59
C ARG A 117 -1.47 -1.63 5.64
N ILE A 118 -0.35 -1.31 5.01
CA ILE A 118 0.88 -2.07 5.14
C ILE A 118 1.72 -1.46 6.25
N SER A 119 2.26 -2.31 7.13
CA SER A 119 3.16 -1.91 8.22
C SER A 119 4.34 -2.87 8.29
N ASP A 120 5.54 -2.35 8.52
CA ASP A 120 6.75 -3.14 8.79
C ASP A 120 7.09 -4.18 7.71
N ALA A 121 6.74 -3.87 6.45
CA ALA A 121 7.16 -4.68 5.30
C ALA A 121 8.69 -4.64 5.16
N PRO A 122 9.37 -5.79 5.06
CA PRO A 122 10.81 -5.88 5.03
C PRO A 122 11.30 -5.53 3.63
N LEU A 123 11.52 -4.24 3.40
CA LEU A 123 12.20 -3.79 2.19
C LEU A 123 13.63 -4.33 2.19
N CYS A 124 14.08 -4.83 1.04
CA CYS A 124 15.48 -5.22 0.86
C CYS A 124 16.39 -4.00 1.11
N ARG A 125 17.57 -4.26 1.69
CA ARG A 125 18.50 -3.20 2.06
C ARG A 125 18.94 -2.39 0.84
N GLU A 126 19.23 -3.09 -0.25
CA GLU A 126 19.75 -2.50 -1.48
C GLU A 126 18.72 -1.55 -2.12
N ASP A 127 17.43 -1.91 -2.13
CA ASP A 127 16.34 -1.02 -2.58
C ASP A 127 16.25 0.25 -1.71
N CYS A 128 16.37 0.11 -0.39
CA CYS A 128 16.34 1.24 0.54
C CYS A 128 17.55 2.18 0.35
N GLU A 129 18.75 1.63 0.25
CA GLU A 129 19.99 2.39 0.10
C GLU A 129 20.06 3.11 -1.26
N GLN A 130 19.62 2.45 -2.33
CA GLN A 130 19.58 3.06 -3.67
C GLN A 130 18.54 4.18 -3.74
N TRP A 131 17.35 3.97 -3.16
CA TRP A 131 16.36 5.04 -3.06
C TRP A 131 16.91 6.25 -2.31
N TRP A 132 17.53 6.03 -1.16
CA TRP A 132 18.14 7.12 -0.39
C TRP A 132 19.20 7.89 -1.17
N ALA A 133 20.08 7.17 -1.89
CA ALA A 133 21.14 7.77 -2.70
C ALA A 133 20.59 8.61 -3.86
N ASP A 134 19.62 8.09 -4.62
CA ASP A 134 19.04 8.78 -5.77
C ASP A 134 18.21 10.02 -5.37
N CYS A 135 17.78 10.08 -4.12
CA CYS A 135 17.10 11.25 -3.54
C CYS A 135 18.03 12.28 -2.89
N GLN A 136 19.35 12.07 -2.87
CA GLN A 136 20.30 12.96 -2.18
C GLN A 136 20.25 14.43 -2.67
N THR A 137 19.91 14.64 -3.94
CA THR A 137 19.82 15.98 -4.55
C THR A 137 18.37 16.48 -4.72
N SER A 138 17.40 15.75 -4.16
CA SER A 138 16.00 16.18 -4.08
C SER A 138 15.72 16.77 -2.70
N TYR A 139 14.65 17.56 -2.58
CA TYR A 139 14.33 18.29 -1.36
C TYR A 139 12.99 17.85 -0.78
N THR A 140 12.94 17.83 0.56
CA THR A 140 11.70 17.69 1.30
C THR A 140 11.74 18.55 2.56
N CYS A 141 10.56 18.89 3.06
CA CYS A 141 10.37 19.73 4.23
C CYS A 141 9.81 18.95 5.43
N LYS A 142 9.60 17.63 5.30
CA LYS A 142 9.09 16.75 6.37
C LYS A 142 9.78 15.39 6.33
N SER A 143 9.96 14.78 7.50
CA SER A 143 10.45 13.40 7.65
C SER A 143 9.33 12.36 7.67
N ASN A 144 8.09 12.76 7.98
CA ASN A 144 6.91 11.90 7.90
C ASN A 144 5.90 12.52 6.93
N TRP A 145 5.61 11.80 5.84
CA TRP A 145 4.73 12.27 4.77
C TRP A 145 3.29 11.74 4.90
N HIS A 146 2.98 10.88 5.88
CA HIS A 146 1.61 10.37 6.09
C HIS A 146 0.65 11.42 6.69
N GLY A 147 1.15 12.51 7.27
CA GLY A 147 0.28 13.50 7.92
C GLY A 147 0.99 14.79 8.34
N GLY A 148 0.19 15.71 8.89
CA GLY A 148 0.67 17.01 9.36
C GLY A 148 1.07 17.97 8.22
N TRP A 149 0.45 17.82 7.06
CA TRP A 149 0.53 18.76 5.94
C TRP A 149 -0.52 19.86 6.11
N ASP A 150 -0.18 21.08 5.69
CA ASP A 150 -1.16 22.15 5.51
C ASP A 150 -1.63 22.15 4.04
N TRP A 151 -2.95 22.15 3.87
CA TRP A 151 -3.65 22.02 2.59
C TRP A 151 -4.31 23.33 2.14
N SER A 152 -3.96 24.45 2.77
CA SER A 152 -4.52 25.78 2.49
C SER A 152 -4.37 26.25 1.04
N ARG A 153 -3.36 25.74 0.30
CA ARG A 153 -3.13 26.06 -1.12
C ARG A 153 -3.95 25.21 -2.09
N GLY A 154 -4.82 24.33 -1.60
CA GLY A 154 -5.67 23.47 -2.40
C GLY A 154 -5.20 22.01 -2.44
N SER A 155 -6.06 21.17 -3.03
CA SER A 155 -5.81 19.73 -3.22
C SER A 155 -4.55 19.50 -4.07
N GLY A 156 -3.69 18.58 -3.66
CA GLY A 156 -2.51 18.17 -4.41
C GLY A 156 -1.23 18.95 -4.08
N MET A 157 -1.32 20.10 -3.41
CA MET A 157 -0.15 20.94 -3.10
C MET A 157 0.03 21.11 -1.58
N PRO A 158 0.45 20.05 -0.86
CA PRO A 158 0.67 20.15 0.56
C PRO A 158 1.87 21.05 0.84
N ILE A 159 1.71 21.97 1.78
CA ILE A 159 2.80 22.79 2.29
C ILE A 159 3.22 22.29 3.67
N SER A 160 4.50 22.43 3.97
CA SER A 160 4.96 22.23 5.35
C SER A 160 4.49 23.40 6.19
N PRO A 161 3.82 23.16 7.34
CA PRO A 161 3.53 24.23 8.29
C PRO A 161 4.84 24.93 8.66
N THR A 162 4.89 26.26 8.58
CA THR A 162 6.01 27.04 9.12
C THR A 162 6.12 26.72 10.60
N ARG A 163 7.30 26.29 11.03
CA ARG A 163 7.62 26.12 12.45
C ARG A 163 7.52 27.51 13.11
N THR A 164 6.41 27.78 13.78
CA THR A 164 6.30 28.90 14.74
C THR A 164 7.23 28.66 15.91
#